data_AF-A0A0G1WKD5-F1
#
_entry.id   AF-A0A0G1WKD5-F1
#
_cell.length_a   1.000
_cell.length_b   1.000
_cell.length_c   1.000
_cell.angle_alpha   90.00
_cell.angle_beta   90.00
_cell.angle_gamma   90.00
#
_symmetry.space_group_name_H-M   'P 1'
#
loop_
_entity.id
_entity.type
_entity.pdbx_description
1 polymer ?
#
loop_
_entity_poly.entity_id
_entity_poly.type
_entity_poly.pdbx_seq_one_letter_code
_entity_poly.pdbx_strand_id
1 'polypeptide(L)'
;MARPVLVIGLFLVALQYMLAWQFGWLTTAQMQVQFPQGPVLPLAWHFGIHSDFVLTFVLAYIVAKHGSEWTMEHWAIALFVAAVVSVALHVFVYAAGTIPEAHVQGGRVTSVGWVHALYAVGAFAILALFYIAATHPTKWELIGISTYLVVHVWLSCHFIPALFLKDYTREALTSSFGWLALAGTAALVTLLSWWRWPAE
;
A
#
# COMPACT_ATOMS: atom_id res chain seq x y z
N MET A 1 16.21 2.51 14.85
CA MET A 1 15.71 2.21 13.49
C MET A 1 14.41 2.94 13.13
N ALA A 2 13.54 3.30 14.09
CA ALA A 2 12.26 3.97 13.80
C ALA A 2 12.37 5.33 13.08
N ARG A 3 13.31 6.20 13.48
CA ARG A 3 13.51 7.52 12.85
C ARG A 3 13.83 7.41 11.35
N PRO A 4 14.79 6.58 10.91
CA PRO A 4 14.99 6.30 9.49
C PRO A 4 13.73 5.87 8.75
N VAL A 5 12.94 4.95 9.31
CA VAL A 5 11.68 4.48 8.67
C VAL A 5 10.72 5.64 8.47
N LEU A 6 10.54 6.48 9.49
CA LEU A 6 9.66 7.64 9.41
C LEU A 6 10.13 8.63 8.34
N VAL A 7 11.41 9.01 8.35
CA VAL A 7 11.96 10.00 7.41
C VAL A 7 11.91 9.46 5.98
N ILE A 8 12.35 8.22 5.76
CA ILE A 8 12.37 7.61 4.42
C ILE A 8 10.94 7.39 3.91
N GLY A 9 10.04 6.85 4.74
CA GLY A 9 8.66 6.61 4.35
C GLY A 9 7.94 7.92 3.97
N LEU A 10 8.00 8.94 4.83
CA LEU A 10 7.39 10.24 4.54
C LEU A 10 8.01 10.90 3.31
N PHE A 11 9.32 10.78 3.13
CA PHE A 11 10.00 11.28 1.93
C PHE A 11 9.50 10.58 0.66
N LEU A 12 9.37 9.24 0.66
CA LEU A 12 8.87 8.49 -0.48
C LEU A 12 7.41 8.83 -0.80
N VAL A 13 6.56 8.99 0.21
CA VAL A 13 5.17 9.43 0.00
C VAL A 13 5.14 10.85 -0.58
N ALA A 14 5.89 11.80 -0.02
CA ALA A 14 5.98 13.16 -0.56
C ALA A 14 6.53 13.19 -2.01
N LEU A 15 7.52 12.35 -2.31
CA LEU A 15 8.10 12.24 -3.65
C LEU A 15 7.06 11.79 -4.69
N GLN A 16 6.11 10.92 -4.31
CA GLN A 16 5.00 10.53 -5.19
C GLN A 16 4.14 11.75 -5.58
N TYR A 17 3.80 12.62 -4.62
CA TYR A 17 3.07 13.86 -4.90
C TYR A 17 3.86 14.84 -5.77
N MET A 18 5.16 14.99 -5.50
CA MET A 18 6.02 15.88 -6.29
C MET A 18 6.10 15.43 -7.75
N LEU A 19 6.31 14.13 -7.99
CA LEU A 19 6.35 13.57 -9.35
C LEU A 19 4.98 13.65 -10.01
N ALA A 20 3.90 13.31 -9.30
CA ALA A 20 2.55 13.43 -9.85
C ALA A 20 2.21 14.88 -10.21
N TRP A 21 2.65 15.88 -9.43
CA TRP A 21 2.50 17.28 -9.79
C TRP A 21 3.30 17.61 -11.07
N GLN A 22 4.58 17.23 -11.10
CA GLN A 22 5.49 17.51 -12.21
C GLN A 22 4.98 16.93 -13.53
N PHE A 23 4.41 15.72 -13.51
CA PHE A 23 3.90 15.04 -14.70
C PHE A 23 2.42 15.31 -14.97
N GLY A 24 1.74 16.16 -14.19
CA GLY A 24 0.33 16.48 -14.41
C GLY A 24 -0.64 15.33 -14.09
N TRP A 25 -0.31 14.51 -13.10
CA TRP A 25 -1.12 13.38 -12.63
C TRP A 25 -1.70 13.59 -11.22
N LEU A 26 -1.46 14.75 -10.59
CA LEU A 26 -1.92 15.01 -9.23
C LEU A 26 -3.44 15.24 -9.16
N THR A 27 -4.00 15.99 -10.10
CA THR A 27 -5.42 16.40 -10.09
C THR A 27 -6.18 15.94 -11.33
N THR A 28 -7.50 15.86 -11.23
CA THR A 28 -8.37 15.48 -12.35
C THR A 28 -8.17 16.42 -13.54
N ALA A 29 -8.10 17.73 -13.29
CA ALA A 29 -7.91 18.73 -14.34
C ALA A 29 -6.59 18.51 -15.11
N GLN A 30 -5.49 18.22 -14.42
CA GLN A 30 -4.21 17.97 -15.07
C GLN A 30 -4.23 16.68 -15.89
N MET A 31 -4.82 15.60 -15.36
CA MET A 31 -4.92 14.34 -16.09
C MET A 31 -5.84 14.43 -17.30
N GLN A 32 -6.94 15.18 -17.22
CA GLN A 32 -7.87 15.37 -18.34
C GLN A 32 -7.25 16.13 -19.52
N VAL A 33 -6.22 16.95 -19.29
CA VAL A 33 -5.45 17.56 -20.39
C VAL A 33 -4.71 16.49 -21.21
N GLN A 34 -4.21 15.44 -20.56
CA GLN A 34 -3.45 14.35 -21.20
C GLN A 34 -4.36 13.23 -21.71
N PHE A 35 -5.44 12.97 -21.00
CA PHE A 35 -6.43 11.93 -21.27
C PHE A 35 -7.82 12.57 -21.35
N PRO A 36 -8.12 13.29 -22.44
CA PRO A 36 -9.37 14.06 -22.56
C PRO A 36 -10.61 13.17 -22.72
N GLN A 37 -10.42 11.89 -23.01
CA GLN A 37 -11.49 10.93 -23.23
C GLN A 37 -11.44 9.85 -22.14
N GLY A 38 -12.53 9.73 -21.39
CA GLY A 38 -12.74 8.65 -20.43
C GLY A 38 -12.41 9.00 -18.97
N PRO A 39 -12.63 8.04 -18.05
CA PRO A 39 -12.34 8.21 -16.64
C PRO A 39 -10.83 8.26 -16.39
N VAL A 40 -10.41 9.07 -15.43
CA VAL A 40 -9.03 9.16 -14.95
C VAL A 40 -9.01 9.10 -13.43
N LEU A 41 -7.97 8.49 -12.87
CA LEU A 41 -7.77 8.43 -11.43
C LEU A 41 -6.48 9.16 -11.04
N PRO A 42 -6.58 10.46 -10.70
CA PRO A 42 -5.42 11.22 -10.29
C PRO A 42 -5.00 10.88 -8.86
N LEU A 43 -3.73 11.16 -8.53
CA LEU A 43 -3.15 10.81 -7.24
C LEU A 43 -3.93 11.42 -6.06
N ALA A 44 -4.51 12.62 -6.22
CA ALA A 44 -5.32 13.25 -5.18
C ALA A 44 -6.56 12.42 -4.78
N TRP A 45 -7.07 11.56 -5.65
CA TRP A 45 -8.18 10.64 -5.36
C TRP A 45 -7.69 9.23 -4.95
N HIS A 46 -6.39 9.02 -4.83
CA HIS A 46 -5.82 7.75 -4.39
C HIS A 46 -5.75 7.69 -2.84
N PHE A 47 -6.85 7.34 -2.19
CA PHE A 47 -6.93 7.28 -0.71
C PHE A 47 -5.94 6.31 -0.05
N GLY A 48 -5.47 5.28 -0.77
CA GLY A 48 -4.33 4.46 -0.35
C GLY A 48 -3.09 5.30 0.01
N ILE A 49 -2.64 6.18 -0.89
CA ILE A 49 -1.47 7.05 -0.68
C ILE A 49 -1.69 8.04 0.47
N HIS A 50 -2.89 8.59 0.60
CA HIS A 50 -3.20 9.45 1.75
C HIS A 50 -3.06 8.67 3.06
N SER A 51 -3.49 7.41 3.07
CA SER A 51 -3.32 6.55 4.23
C SER A 51 -1.89 6.06 4.43
N ASP A 52 -1.01 6.11 3.43
CA ASP A 52 0.41 5.77 3.57
C ASP A 52 1.16 6.69 4.55
N PHE A 53 0.72 7.93 4.70
CA PHE A 53 1.23 8.79 5.77
C PHE A 53 1.02 8.15 7.13
N VAL A 54 -0.19 7.67 7.42
CA VAL A 54 -0.53 6.98 8.67
C VAL A 54 0.20 5.65 8.77
N LEU A 55 0.26 4.89 7.67
CA LEU A 55 0.96 3.61 7.62
C LEU A 55 2.44 3.82 7.96
N THR A 56 3.08 4.88 7.50
CA THR A 56 4.48 5.18 7.82
C THR A 56 4.68 5.32 9.34
N PHE A 57 3.76 5.97 10.06
CA PHE A 57 3.84 6.04 11.53
C PHE A 57 3.63 4.66 12.18
N VAL A 58 2.70 3.85 11.67
CA VAL A 58 2.48 2.47 12.13
C VAL A 58 3.73 1.62 11.92
N LEU A 59 4.36 1.69 10.74
CA LEU A 59 5.60 0.97 10.43
C LEU A 59 6.76 1.42 11.33
N ALA A 60 6.89 2.73 11.55
CA ALA A 60 7.90 3.27 12.45
C ALA A 60 7.69 2.81 13.90
N TYR A 61 6.42 2.75 14.36
CA TYR A 61 6.05 2.21 15.66
C TYR A 61 6.44 0.73 15.81
N ILE A 62 6.10 -0.10 14.82
CA ILE A 62 6.46 -1.53 14.80
C ILE A 62 7.98 -1.69 14.91
N VAL A 63 8.74 -0.98 14.08
CA VAL A 63 10.21 -1.05 14.08
C VAL A 63 10.81 -0.50 15.37
N ALA A 64 10.19 0.51 16.00
CA ALA A 64 10.64 1.02 17.29
C ALA A 64 10.54 -0.04 18.39
N LYS A 65 9.46 -0.82 18.38
CA LYS A 65 9.13 -1.76 19.46
C LYS A 65 9.76 -3.13 19.25
N HIS A 66 9.69 -3.67 18.03
CA HIS A 66 10.09 -5.04 17.71
C HIS A 66 11.37 -5.14 16.88
N GLY A 67 11.87 -4.02 16.34
CA GLY A 67 12.97 -4.05 15.38
C GLY A 67 14.30 -4.60 15.92
N SER A 68 14.52 -4.57 17.24
CA SER A 68 15.70 -5.16 17.88
C SER A 68 15.66 -6.69 17.96
N GLU A 69 14.49 -7.30 17.77
CA GLU A 69 14.30 -8.76 17.80
C GLU A 69 14.71 -9.41 16.46
N TRP A 70 14.90 -8.62 15.41
CA TRP A 70 15.10 -9.14 14.05
C TRP A 70 16.57 -9.13 13.66
N THR A 71 17.05 -10.27 13.17
CA THR A 71 18.40 -10.41 12.63
C THR A 71 18.50 -9.81 11.23
N MET A 72 19.73 -9.57 10.76
CA MET A 72 19.98 -9.14 9.38
C MET A 72 19.49 -10.17 8.35
N GLU A 73 19.51 -11.46 8.70
CA GLU A 73 18.97 -12.54 7.87
C GLU A 73 17.45 -12.41 7.71
N HIS A 74 16.72 -12.16 8.80
CA HIS A 74 15.27 -11.91 8.72
C HIS A 74 14.97 -10.74 7.79
N TRP A 75 15.70 -9.62 7.92
CA TRP A 75 15.54 -8.46 7.05
C TRP A 75 15.82 -8.78 5.57
N ALA A 76 16.91 -9.50 5.28
CA ALA A 76 17.27 -9.84 3.91
C ALA A 76 16.19 -10.70 3.23
N ILE A 77 15.69 -11.72 3.93
CA ILE A 77 14.61 -12.58 3.42
C ILE A 77 13.32 -11.79 3.22
N ALA A 78 12.91 -11.00 4.22
CA ALA A 78 11.68 -10.22 4.17
C ALA A 78 11.72 -9.18 3.03
N LEU A 79 12.83 -8.47 2.85
CA LEU A 79 13.01 -7.50 1.77
C LEU A 79 13.00 -8.17 0.40
N PHE A 80 13.64 -9.32 0.24
CA PHE A 80 13.63 -10.06 -1.02
C PHE A 80 12.21 -10.50 -1.41
N VAL A 81 11.49 -11.14 -0.49
CA VAL A 81 10.10 -11.56 -0.73
C VAL A 81 9.20 -10.35 -1.00
N ALA A 82 9.32 -9.29 -0.20
CA ALA A 82 8.57 -8.06 -0.39
C ALA A 82 8.85 -7.39 -1.75
N ALA A 83 10.10 -7.40 -2.22
CA ALA A 83 10.48 -6.90 -3.53
C ALA A 83 9.81 -7.69 -4.66
N VAL A 84 9.87 -9.02 -4.60
CA VAL A 84 9.22 -9.89 -5.58
C VAL A 84 7.70 -9.64 -5.62
N VAL A 85 7.04 -9.60 -4.46
CA VAL A 85 5.60 -9.36 -4.36
C VAL A 85 5.24 -7.96 -4.87
N SER A 86 5.97 -6.92 -4.44
CA SER A 86 5.70 -5.54 -4.86
C SER A 86 5.86 -5.36 -6.37
N VAL A 87 6.95 -5.87 -6.95
CA VAL A 87 7.16 -5.82 -8.41
C VAL A 87 6.07 -6.57 -9.15
N ALA A 88 5.70 -7.78 -8.68
CA ALA A 88 4.66 -8.57 -9.33
C ALA A 88 3.30 -7.86 -9.33
N LEU A 89 2.91 -7.25 -8.20
CA LEU A 89 1.68 -6.45 -8.11
C LEU A 89 1.72 -5.26 -9.08
N HIS A 90 2.79 -4.46 -9.07
CA HIS A 90 2.86 -3.27 -9.91
C HIS A 90 2.91 -3.60 -11.41
N VAL A 91 3.72 -4.59 -11.81
CA VAL A 91 3.98 -4.88 -13.22
C VAL A 91 2.95 -5.81 -13.84
N PHE A 92 2.40 -6.79 -13.12
CA PHE A 92 1.49 -7.77 -13.71
C PHE A 92 0.02 -7.53 -13.35
N VAL A 93 -0.24 -6.90 -12.21
CA VAL A 93 -1.61 -6.68 -11.74
C VAL A 93 -2.05 -5.25 -12.02
N TYR A 94 -1.34 -4.26 -11.48
CA TYR A 94 -1.74 -2.86 -11.61
C TYR A 94 -1.54 -2.35 -13.04
N ALA A 95 -0.43 -2.70 -13.68
CA ALA A 95 -0.19 -2.33 -15.08
C ALA A 95 -1.18 -2.96 -16.07
N ALA A 96 -1.93 -3.99 -15.68
CA ALA A 96 -2.99 -4.57 -16.51
C ALA A 96 -4.32 -3.79 -16.44
N GLY A 97 -4.44 -2.81 -15.53
CA GLY A 97 -5.62 -1.96 -15.41
C GLY A 97 -5.87 -1.11 -16.66
N THR A 98 -7.15 -0.86 -16.96
CA THR A 98 -7.59 -0.11 -18.13
C THR A 98 -7.80 1.38 -17.88
N ILE A 99 -8.03 1.78 -16.63
CA ILE A 99 -8.20 3.19 -16.26
C ILE A 99 -6.82 3.84 -16.12
N PRO A 100 -6.55 4.96 -16.83
CA PRO A 100 -5.36 5.77 -16.57
C PRO A 100 -5.32 6.26 -15.12
N GLU A 101 -4.23 5.94 -14.45
CA GLU A 101 -4.03 6.18 -13.03
C GLU A 101 -2.65 6.80 -12.80
N ALA A 102 -2.40 7.50 -11.70
CA ALA A 102 -1.14 8.20 -11.47
C ALA A 102 0.08 7.27 -11.40
N HIS A 103 -0.08 6.06 -10.85
CA HIS A 103 0.97 5.03 -10.77
C HIS A 103 1.08 4.18 -12.03
N VAL A 104 0.03 4.10 -12.86
CA VAL A 104 -0.01 3.28 -14.07
C VAL A 104 -0.63 4.00 -15.26
N GLN A 105 0.09 4.05 -16.38
CA GLN A 105 -0.38 4.65 -17.63
C GLN A 105 0.02 3.83 -18.85
N GLY A 106 -0.93 3.66 -19.78
CA GLY A 106 -0.67 2.95 -21.04
C GLY A 106 -0.12 1.54 -20.85
N GLY A 107 -0.57 0.84 -19.81
CA GLY A 107 -0.10 -0.51 -19.49
C GLY A 107 1.30 -0.57 -18.87
N ARG A 108 1.81 0.55 -18.33
CA ARG A 108 3.16 0.64 -17.74
C ARG A 108 3.14 1.35 -16.41
N VAL A 109 4.00 0.90 -15.50
CA VAL A 109 4.25 1.56 -14.21
C VAL A 109 4.96 2.89 -14.46
N THR A 110 4.39 3.99 -13.96
CA THR A 110 4.96 5.34 -14.05
C THR A 110 6.08 5.55 -13.03
N SER A 111 6.77 6.70 -13.09
CA SER A 111 7.74 7.07 -12.06
C SER A 111 7.11 7.16 -10.65
N VAL A 112 5.86 7.64 -10.55
CA VAL A 112 5.12 7.66 -9.28
C VAL A 112 4.88 6.22 -8.80
N GLY A 113 4.47 5.33 -9.71
CA GLY A 113 4.28 3.91 -9.44
C GLY A 113 5.53 3.19 -8.95
N TRP A 114 6.71 3.50 -9.48
CA TRP A 114 7.96 2.92 -9.00
C TRP A 114 8.38 3.41 -7.61
N VAL A 115 8.13 4.69 -7.30
CA VAL A 115 8.36 5.21 -5.94
C VAL A 115 7.40 4.55 -4.95
N HIS A 116 6.13 4.39 -5.32
CA HIS A 116 5.16 3.64 -4.52
C HIS A 116 5.58 2.17 -4.34
N ALA A 117 6.04 1.50 -5.41
CA ALA A 117 6.53 0.12 -5.34
C ALA A 117 7.67 -0.03 -4.34
N LEU A 118 8.64 0.90 -4.35
CA LEU A 118 9.74 0.93 -3.39
C LEU A 118 9.26 1.13 -1.95
N TYR A 119 8.31 2.05 -1.74
CA TYR A 119 7.67 2.23 -0.44
C TYR A 119 6.97 0.94 0.04
N ALA A 120 6.22 0.29 -0.85
CA ALA A 120 5.52 -0.96 -0.57
C ALA A 120 6.48 -2.11 -0.20
N VAL A 121 7.69 -2.17 -0.79
CA VAL A 121 8.72 -3.15 -0.38
C VAL A 121 9.07 -2.99 1.10
N GLY A 122 9.34 -1.75 1.54
CA GLY A 122 9.64 -1.47 2.93
C GLY A 122 8.48 -1.79 3.87
N ALA A 123 7.26 -1.39 3.48
CA ALA A 123 6.04 -1.67 4.23
C ALA A 123 5.79 -3.17 4.39
N PHE A 124 5.79 -3.93 3.29
CA PHE A 124 5.57 -5.38 3.32
C PHE A 124 6.64 -6.11 4.11
N ALA A 125 7.92 -5.72 4.00
CA ALA A 125 8.99 -6.34 4.79
C ALA A 125 8.78 -6.14 6.30
N ILE A 126 8.48 -4.92 6.73
CA ILE A 126 8.24 -4.61 8.15
C ILE A 126 7.00 -5.36 8.67
N LEU A 127 5.91 -5.39 7.89
CA LEU A 127 4.69 -6.11 8.27
C LEU A 127 4.92 -7.62 8.34
N ALA A 128 5.64 -8.20 7.38
CA ALA A 128 6.01 -9.60 7.41
C ALA A 128 6.84 -9.95 8.66
N LEU A 129 7.84 -9.11 8.98
CA LEU A 129 8.64 -9.28 10.19
C LEU A 129 7.82 -9.14 11.47
N PHE A 130 6.85 -8.22 11.51
CA PHE A 130 5.94 -8.11 12.64
C PHE A 130 5.12 -9.39 12.86
N TYR A 131 4.48 -9.94 11.83
CA TYR A 131 3.65 -11.13 12.00
C TYR A 131 4.44 -12.45 12.13
N ILE A 132 5.69 -12.52 11.62
CA ILE A 132 6.46 -13.77 11.52
C ILE A 132 7.68 -13.80 12.45
N ALA A 133 8.24 -12.66 12.84
CA ALA A 133 9.49 -12.61 13.62
C ALA A 133 9.36 -11.87 14.96
N ALA A 134 8.28 -11.11 15.21
CA ALA A 134 8.08 -10.50 16.53
C ALA A 134 7.79 -11.58 17.59
N THR A 135 8.53 -11.56 18.69
CA THR A 135 8.46 -12.60 19.73
C THR A 135 7.22 -12.45 20.60
N HIS A 136 6.84 -11.22 20.95
CA HIS A 136 5.74 -10.95 21.88
C HIS A 136 4.89 -9.74 21.43
N PRO A 137 4.24 -9.77 20.25
CA PRO A 137 3.26 -8.76 19.90
C PRO A 137 2.07 -8.87 20.87
N THR A 138 1.61 -7.73 21.40
CA THR A 138 0.43 -7.73 22.27
C THR A 138 -0.83 -7.99 21.46
N LYS A 139 -1.86 -8.57 22.10
CA LYS A 139 -3.20 -8.75 21.50
C LYS A 139 -3.73 -7.49 20.84
N TRP A 140 -3.58 -6.34 21.49
CA TRP A 140 -4.08 -5.06 20.99
C TRP A 140 -3.32 -4.55 19.77
N GLU A 141 -2.03 -4.87 19.66
CA GLU A 141 -1.25 -4.57 18.45
C GLU A 141 -1.68 -5.41 17.27
N LEU A 142 -1.85 -6.72 17.48
CA LEU A 142 -2.33 -7.62 16.43
C LEU A 142 -3.70 -7.17 15.92
N ILE A 143 -4.64 -6.85 16.82
CA ILE A 143 -5.96 -6.34 16.43
C ILE A 143 -5.83 -4.99 15.72
N GLY A 144 -5.17 -4.01 16.34
CA GLY A 144 -5.09 -2.65 15.84
C GLY A 144 -4.41 -2.56 14.47
N ILE A 145 -3.26 -3.20 14.31
CA ILE A 145 -2.52 -3.22 13.04
C ILE A 145 -3.32 -4.00 11.98
N SER A 146 -3.88 -5.16 12.30
CA SER A 146 -4.68 -5.94 11.33
C SER A 146 -5.91 -5.17 10.86
N THR A 147 -6.66 -4.57 11.77
CA THR A 147 -7.82 -3.73 11.43
C THR A 147 -7.41 -2.56 10.55
N TYR A 148 -6.32 -1.87 10.91
CA TYR A 148 -5.79 -0.78 10.11
C TYR A 148 -5.40 -1.25 8.70
N LEU A 149 -4.72 -2.38 8.55
CA LEU A 149 -4.32 -2.91 7.23
C LEU A 149 -5.54 -3.26 6.36
N VAL A 150 -6.59 -3.84 6.92
CA VAL A 150 -7.83 -4.12 6.17
C VAL A 150 -8.48 -2.82 5.69
N VAL A 151 -8.55 -1.81 6.56
CA VAL A 151 -9.07 -0.48 6.18
C VAL A 151 -8.17 0.17 5.12
N HIS A 152 -6.85 0.11 5.28
CA HIS A 152 -5.88 0.64 4.33
C HIS A 152 -6.06 -0.01 2.95
N VAL A 153 -6.16 -1.34 2.87
CA VAL A 153 -6.42 -2.04 1.59
C VAL A 153 -7.77 -1.64 1.00
N TRP A 154 -8.81 -1.49 1.82
CA TRP A 154 -10.11 -0.98 1.35
C TRP A 154 -10.01 0.42 0.73
N LEU A 155 -9.23 1.33 1.34
CA LEU A 155 -8.94 2.65 0.77
C LEU A 155 -8.12 2.56 -0.53
N SER A 156 -7.13 1.67 -0.57
CA SER A 156 -6.24 1.45 -1.71
C SER A 156 -6.93 0.78 -2.90
N CYS A 157 -7.97 -0.02 -2.68
CA CYS A 157 -8.81 -0.60 -3.75
C CYS A 157 -9.80 0.41 -4.36
N HIS A 158 -9.68 1.70 -4.03
CA HIS A 158 -10.49 2.79 -4.56
C HIS A 158 -12.00 2.65 -4.37
N PHE A 159 -12.43 1.95 -3.31
CA PHE A 159 -13.84 1.85 -2.99
C PHE A 159 -14.45 3.21 -2.62
N ILE A 160 -13.71 4.10 -1.92
CA ILE A 160 -14.20 5.46 -1.63
C ILE A 160 -14.42 6.29 -2.90
N PRO A 161 -13.42 6.48 -3.79
CA PRO A 161 -13.64 7.20 -5.05
C PRO A 161 -14.83 6.62 -5.82
N ALA A 162 -14.98 5.30 -5.79
CA ALA A 162 -16.09 4.60 -6.44
C ALA A 162 -17.47 4.83 -5.79
N LEU A 163 -17.57 5.53 -4.65
CA LEU A 163 -18.84 6.00 -4.09
C LEU A 163 -19.18 7.43 -4.51
N PHE A 164 -18.18 8.24 -4.87
CA PHE A 164 -18.34 9.68 -5.11
C PHE A 164 -18.11 10.11 -6.57
N LEU A 165 -17.33 9.36 -7.35
CA LEU A 165 -16.98 9.68 -8.74
C LEU A 165 -17.79 8.82 -9.70
N LYS A 166 -18.91 9.36 -10.19
CA LYS A 166 -19.90 8.67 -11.03
C LYS A 166 -19.29 7.81 -12.15
N ASP A 167 -18.29 8.34 -12.86
CA ASP A 167 -17.68 7.66 -14.01
C ASP A 167 -16.65 6.58 -13.61
N TYR A 168 -16.15 6.63 -12.37
CA TYR A 168 -15.21 5.66 -11.82
C TYR A 168 -15.92 4.53 -11.04
N THR A 169 -17.16 4.77 -10.60
CA THR A 169 -17.91 3.90 -9.67
C THR A 169 -18.07 2.45 -10.11
N ARG A 170 -18.26 2.17 -11.41
CA ARG A 170 -18.61 0.81 -11.86
C ARG A 170 -17.45 -0.16 -11.90
N GLU A 171 -16.25 0.26 -12.31
CA GLU A 171 -15.13 -0.68 -12.48
C GLU A 171 -14.51 -1.08 -11.15
N ALA A 172 -14.29 -0.14 -10.23
CA ALA A 172 -13.67 -0.44 -8.93
C ALA A 172 -14.56 -1.32 -8.03
N LEU A 173 -15.89 -1.07 -8.00
CA LEU A 173 -16.81 -1.86 -7.17
C LEU A 173 -17.13 -3.24 -7.75
N THR A 174 -17.00 -3.42 -9.07
CA THR A 174 -17.24 -4.73 -9.72
C THR A 174 -15.97 -5.54 -9.94
N SER A 175 -14.79 -4.94 -9.75
CA SER A 175 -13.51 -5.63 -9.87
C SER A 175 -13.39 -6.76 -8.86
N SER A 176 -13.33 -8.00 -9.36
CA SER A 176 -13.08 -9.18 -8.51
C SER A 176 -11.74 -9.07 -7.80
N PHE A 177 -10.74 -8.41 -8.41
CA PHE A 177 -9.43 -8.24 -7.80
C PHE A 177 -9.48 -7.42 -6.51
N GLY A 178 -10.21 -6.29 -6.50
CA GLY A 178 -10.31 -5.44 -5.30
C GLY A 178 -10.93 -6.18 -4.12
N TRP A 179 -12.01 -6.93 -4.37
CA TRP A 179 -12.65 -7.77 -3.35
C TRP A 179 -11.78 -8.94 -2.89
N LEU A 180 -11.08 -9.60 -3.81
CA LEU A 180 -10.14 -10.67 -3.48
C LEU A 180 -8.95 -10.16 -2.66
N ALA A 181 -8.42 -8.98 -2.98
CA ALA A 181 -7.35 -8.34 -2.22
C ALA A 181 -7.81 -8.00 -0.79
N LEU A 182 -9.02 -7.44 -0.63
CA LEU A 182 -9.60 -7.15 0.67
C LEU A 182 -9.85 -8.41 1.49
N ALA A 183 -10.55 -9.40 0.92
CA ALA A 183 -10.88 -10.64 1.60
C ALA A 183 -9.62 -11.46 1.92
N GLY A 184 -8.67 -11.53 0.98
CA GLY A 184 -7.38 -12.19 1.15
C GLY A 184 -6.55 -11.55 2.24
N THR A 185 -6.50 -10.21 2.30
CA THR A 185 -5.82 -9.48 3.37
C THR A 185 -6.48 -9.77 4.71
N ALA A 186 -7.81 -9.66 4.81
CA ALA A 186 -8.55 -9.92 6.05
C ALA A 186 -8.32 -11.36 6.54
N ALA A 187 -8.39 -12.36 5.65
CA ALA A 187 -8.12 -13.74 5.98
C ALA A 187 -6.68 -13.94 6.46
N LEU A 188 -5.70 -13.40 5.73
CA LEU A 188 -4.28 -13.54 6.05
C LEU A 188 -3.96 -12.93 7.42
N VAL A 189 -4.35 -11.67 7.67
CA VAL A 189 -4.05 -11.01 8.95
C VAL A 189 -4.79 -11.66 10.12
N THR A 190 -5.98 -12.22 9.89
CA THR A 190 -6.72 -12.98 10.91
C THR A 190 -5.98 -14.28 11.24
N LEU A 191 -5.56 -15.04 10.24
CA LEU A 191 -4.83 -16.29 10.42
C LEU A 191 -3.49 -16.05 11.13
N LEU A 192 -2.74 -15.03 10.72
CA LEU A 192 -1.45 -14.68 11.34
C LEU A 192 -1.64 -14.17 12.77
N SER A 193 -2.66 -13.36 13.03
CA SER A 193 -2.98 -12.88 14.38
C SER A 193 -3.43 -14.02 15.29
N TRP A 194 -4.23 -14.97 14.77
CA TRP A 194 -4.65 -16.16 15.50
C TRP A 194 -3.47 -17.07 15.83
N TRP A 195 -2.59 -17.32 14.87
CA TRP A 195 -1.38 -18.15 15.09
C TRP A 195 -0.44 -17.53 16.13
N ARG A 196 -0.35 -16.20 16.17
CA ARG A 196 0.45 -15.46 17.16
C ARG A 196 -0.22 -15.27 18.51
N TRP A 197 -1.49 -15.64 18.63
CA TRP A 197 -2.21 -15.50 19.87
C TRP A 197 -1.67 -16.53 20.88
N PRO A 198 -1.05 -16.12 21.99
CA PRO A 198 -0.70 -17.07 23.03
C PRO A 198 -1.99 -17.70 23.54
N ALA A 199 -2.07 -19.03 23.52
CA ALA A 199 -3.09 -19.75 24.27
C ALA A 199 -2.83 -19.45 25.76
N GLU A 200 -3.59 -18.51 26.32
CA GLU A 200 -3.66 -18.30 27.76
C GLU A 200 -4.17 -19.56 28.46
#